data_AF-A0A355GM76-F1
#
_entry.id   AF-A0A355GM76-F1
#
_cell.length_a   1.000
_cell.length_b   1.000
_cell.length_c   1.000
_cell.angle_alpha   90.00
_cell.angle_beta   90.00
_cell.angle_gamma   90.00
#
_symmetry.space_group_name_H-M   'P 1'
#
loop_
_entity.id
_entity.type
_entity.pdbx_description
1 polymer ?
#
loop_
_entity_poly.entity_id
_entity_poly.type
_entity_poly.pdbx_seq_one_letter_code
_entity_poly.pdbx_strand_id
1 'polypeptide(L)'
;MNHLNRNFCSICLGLILLLNLSLPTPQTGVPATSLFAQPPAVKTGDWPYFLGPEQTGISAETGLIDSFPQSGPPLLWEKRIGTGYSAPSVLGNRLVIHHRPEKGEDEGKEVIECLTADTGKELWKYAYESDFRDPYGYNNGPR
;
A
#
# COMPACT_ATOMS: atom_id res chain seq x y z
N MET A 1 47.52 -24.88 -37.64
CA MET A 1 48.20 -24.79 -36.32
C MET A 1 47.52 -23.69 -35.52
N ASN A 2 47.18 -23.76 -34.22
CA ASN A 2 47.10 -24.80 -33.18
C ASN A 2 46.27 -24.15 -32.02
N HIS A 3 45.45 -24.80 -31.21
CA HIS A 3 44.89 -26.17 -31.11
C HIS A 3 43.60 -26.09 -30.25
N LEU A 4 42.57 -26.91 -30.48
CA LEU A 4 41.78 -27.50 -29.38
C LEU A 4 40.99 -28.75 -29.83
N ASN A 5 41.16 -29.84 -29.09
CA ASN A 5 40.50 -31.12 -29.31
C ASN A 5 40.31 -31.81 -27.95
N ARG A 6 39.06 -32.06 -27.54
CA ARG A 6 38.56 -33.16 -26.69
C ARG A 6 37.06 -32.90 -26.43
N ASN A 7 36.15 -33.84 -26.73
CA ASN A 7 35.94 -35.13 -26.06
C ASN A 7 35.52 -34.93 -24.58
N PHE A 8 34.45 -35.53 -24.06
CA PHE A 8 33.75 -36.75 -24.51
C PHE A 8 32.31 -36.82 -24.00
N CYS A 9 31.49 -37.66 -24.63
CA CYS A 9 30.23 -38.15 -24.08
C CYS A 9 30.50 -39.35 -23.17
N SER A 10 29.92 -39.38 -21.96
CA SER A 10 29.77 -40.57 -21.11
C SER A 10 28.52 -40.37 -20.24
N ILE A 11 27.41 -41.04 -20.55
CA ILE A 11 27.03 -42.39 -20.08
C ILE A 11 26.27 -42.34 -18.76
N CYS A 12 25.06 -42.90 -18.83
CA CYS A 12 24.11 -43.08 -17.75
C CYS A 12 24.70 -43.88 -16.57
N LEU A 13 24.33 -43.49 -15.35
CA LEU A 13 24.14 -44.47 -14.27
C LEU A 13 22.82 -44.12 -13.56
N GLY A 14 21.89 -45.07 -13.54
CA GLY A 14 20.55 -44.84 -13.03
C GLY A 14 20.50 -44.84 -11.51
N LEU A 15 19.68 -43.94 -10.95
CA LEU A 15 19.22 -44.04 -9.56
C LEU A 15 17.69 -44.05 -9.59
N ILE A 16 17.09 -45.25 -9.57
CA ILE A 16 15.64 -45.42 -9.44
C ILE A 16 15.28 -45.09 -8.00
N LEU A 17 14.95 -43.82 -7.76
CA LEU A 17 14.45 -43.36 -6.47
C LEU A 17 12.96 -43.73 -6.38
N LEU A 18 12.66 -44.85 -5.71
CA LEU A 18 11.28 -45.23 -5.38
C LEU A 18 10.72 -44.25 -4.35
N LEU A 19 10.16 -43.14 -4.85
CA LEU A 19 9.35 -42.21 -4.09
C LEU A 19 8.07 -42.92 -3.63
N ASN A 20 8.07 -43.37 -2.37
CA ASN A 20 6.86 -43.77 -1.66
C ASN A 20 5.95 -42.53 -1.48
N LEU A 21 5.17 -42.21 -2.51
CA LEU A 21 4.09 -41.22 -2.46
C LEU A 21 2.90 -41.79 -1.68
N SER A 22 3.07 -41.92 -0.37
CA SER A 22 1.93 -41.96 0.55
C SER A 22 1.22 -40.61 0.47
N LEU A 23 0.12 -40.57 -0.29
CA LEU A 23 -0.77 -39.41 -0.30
C LEU A 23 -1.21 -39.11 1.14
N PRO A 24 -1.13 -37.85 1.61
CA PRO A 24 -1.64 -37.51 2.92
C PRO A 24 -3.14 -37.78 2.96
N THR A 25 -3.56 -38.70 3.83
CA THR A 25 -4.97 -38.99 4.08
C THR A 25 -5.67 -37.68 4.48
N PRO A 26 -6.82 -37.31 3.89
CA PRO A 26 -7.50 -36.08 4.26
C PRO A 26 -7.89 -36.13 5.73
N GLN A 27 -7.22 -35.32 6.57
CA GLN A 27 -7.52 -35.22 7.98
C GLN A 27 -8.84 -34.46 8.17
N THR A 28 -9.93 -35.20 8.20
CA THR A 28 -11.25 -34.69 8.58
C THR A 28 -11.22 -34.29 10.06
N GLY A 29 -11.24 -32.98 10.33
CA GLY A 29 -11.55 -32.48 11.68
C GLY A 29 -10.47 -31.67 12.39
N VAL A 30 -9.80 -30.73 11.70
CA VAL A 30 -9.36 -29.51 12.40
C VAL A 30 -10.51 -28.50 12.25
N PRO A 31 -11.18 -28.06 13.32
CA PRO A 31 -12.13 -26.97 13.22
C PRO A 31 -11.36 -25.73 12.75
N ALA A 32 -11.75 -25.17 11.61
CA ALA A 32 -11.17 -23.93 11.13
C ALA A 32 -11.48 -22.82 12.13
N THR A 33 -10.52 -22.49 13.00
CA THR A 33 -10.64 -21.40 13.95
C THR A 33 -10.75 -20.12 13.13
N SER A 34 -11.99 -19.61 12.98
CA SER A 34 -12.27 -18.40 12.21
C SER A 34 -11.50 -17.25 12.83
N LEU A 35 -10.39 -16.86 12.19
CA LEU A 35 -9.55 -15.77 12.63
C LEU A 35 -10.26 -14.47 12.27
N PHE A 36 -11.21 -14.06 13.12
CA PHE A 36 -11.83 -12.75 13.03
C PHE A 36 -10.73 -11.70 13.17
N ALA A 37 -10.40 -11.04 12.06
CA ALA A 37 -9.49 -9.91 12.07
C ALA A 37 -10.07 -8.84 12.99
N GLN A 38 -9.45 -8.63 14.14
CA GLN A 38 -9.85 -7.52 15.01
C GLN A 38 -9.56 -6.21 14.29
N PRO A 39 -10.48 -5.23 14.33
CA PRO A 39 -10.20 -3.91 13.78
C PRO A 39 -8.96 -3.33 14.49
N PRO A 40 -8.12 -2.55 13.79
CA PRO A 40 -6.96 -1.91 14.41
C PRO A 40 -7.41 -1.03 15.58
N ALA A 41 -6.59 -0.96 16.63
CA ALA A 41 -6.86 -0.10 17.78
C ALA A 41 -6.76 1.38 17.37
N VAL A 42 -7.91 2.00 17.11
CA VAL A 42 -8.08 3.42 16.79
C VAL A 42 -7.96 4.26 18.06
N LYS A 43 -7.21 5.37 18.00
CA LYS A 43 -7.12 6.40 19.03
C LYS A 43 -7.84 7.68 18.58
N THR A 44 -8.14 8.57 19.52
CA THR A 44 -8.58 9.93 19.20
C THR A 44 -7.55 10.61 18.27
N GLY A 45 -8.00 11.14 17.14
CA GLY A 45 -7.16 11.70 16.07
C GLY A 45 -6.87 10.74 14.91
N ASP A 46 -7.11 9.44 15.05
CA ASP A 46 -7.02 8.50 13.92
C ASP A 46 -8.26 8.64 13.01
N TRP A 47 -8.02 8.61 11.69
CA TRP A 47 -9.04 8.71 10.65
C TRP A 47 -8.83 7.65 9.55
N PRO A 48 -8.98 6.34 9.86
CA PRO A 48 -8.57 5.27 8.95
C PRO A 48 -9.53 5.04 7.76
N TYR A 49 -10.77 5.51 7.85
CA TYR A 49 -11.85 5.21 6.90
C TYR A 49 -12.60 6.48 6.46
N PHE A 50 -13.35 6.37 5.35
CA PHE A 50 -14.30 7.41 4.95
C PHE A 50 -15.33 7.64 6.06
N LEU A 51 -15.63 8.92 6.35
CA LEU A 51 -16.42 9.37 7.50
C LEU A 51 -15.83 9.03 8.89
N GLY A 52 -14.55 8.67 8.96
CA GLY A 52 -13.84 8.45 10.23
C GLY A 52 -14.12 7.08 10.86
N PRO A 53 -13.58 6.82 12.06
CA PRO A 53 -13.66 5.50 12.70
C PRO A 53 -15.10 5.08 13.04
N GLU A 54 -15.94 6.05 13.44
CA GLU A 54 -17.37 5.82 13.75
C GLU A 54 -18.30 6.01 12.53
N GLN A 55 -17.74 6.28 11.34
CA GLN A 55 -18.47 6.50 10.08
C GLN A 55 -19.51 7.64 10.10
N THR A 56 -19.40 8.60 11.03
CA THR A 56 -20.32 9.74 11.20
C THR A 56 -19.83 11.03 10.52
N GLY A 57 -18.56 11.12 10.16
CA GLY A 57 -17.91 12.35 9.69
C GLY A 57 -17.56 13.34 10.81
N ILE A 58 -17.65 12.92 12.08
CA ILE A 58 -17.43 13.76 13.26
C ILE A 58 -16.12 13.36 13.95
N SER A 59 -15.26 14.34 14.27
CA SER A 59 -14.08 14.10 15.11
C SER A 59 -14.45 14.11 16.60
N ALA A 60 -13.83 13.20 17.35
CA ALA A 60 -13.92 13.13 18.81
C ALA A 60 -12.84 13.96 19.52
N GLU A 61 -12.05 14.76 18.78
CA GLU A 61 -11.06 15.66 19.36
C GLU A 61 -11.70 16.78 20.20
N THR A 62 -10.99 17.18 21.26
CA THR A 62 -11.40 18.21 22.21
C THR A 62 -10.20 19.09 22.57
N GLY A 63 -10.44 20.27 23.14
CA GLY A 63 -9.37 21.24 23.41
C GLY A 63 -8.83 21.91 22.14
N LEU A 64 -9.64 21.94 21.08
CA LEU A 64 -9.36 22.70 19.86
C LEU A 64 -9.27 24.20 20.17
N ILE A 65 -8.51 24.93 19.37
CA ILE A 65 -8.40 26.39 19.50
C ILE A 65 -9.63 27.08 18.89
N ASP A 66 -10.21 28.05 19.61
CA ASP A 66 -11.37 28.82 19.13
C ASP A 66 -11.00 29.82 18.01
N SER A 67 -9.72 30.14 17.84
CA SER A 67 -9.20 31.02 16.79
C SER A 67 -7.75 30.71 16.45
N PHE A 68 -7.38 30.91 15.17
CA PHE A 68 -5.98 30.86 14.75
C PHE A 68 -5.25 32.16 15.11
N PRO A 69 -3.91 32.11 15.32
CA PRO A 69 -3.08 33.31 15.36
C PRO A 69 -3.24 34.15 14.08
N GLN A 70 -2.93 35.46 14.15
CA GLN A 70 -2.98 36.35 12.98
C GLN A 70 -2.06 35.90 11.83
N SER A 71 -0.97 35.19 12.14
CA SER A 71 -0.05 34.57 11.18
C SER A 71 -0.57 33.25 10.58
N GLY A 72 -1.73 32.75 11.02
CA GLY A 72 -2.18 31.38 10.79
C GLY A 72 -1.48 30.34 11.70
N PRO A 73 -1.90 29.07 11.62
CA PRO A 73 -1.18 27.96 12.23
C PRO A 73 0.16 27.71 11.51
N PRO A 74 1.18 27.15 12.19
CA PRO A 74 2.45 26.83 11.55
C PRO A 74 2.28 25.70 10.52
N LEU A 75 2.80 25.90 9.31
CA LEU A 75 2.93 24.85 8.31
C LEU A 75 4.04 23.88 8.74
N LEU A 76 3.70 22.62 9.02
CA LEU A 76 4.68 21.59 9.39
C LEU A 76 5.39 21.02 8.16
N TRP A 77 4.63 20.65 7.13
CA TRP A 77 5.10 20.18 5.84
C TRP A 77 4.00 20.32 4.79
N GLU A 78 4.38 20.31 3.52
CA GLU A 78 3.46 20.22 2.38
C GLU A 78 4.02 19.24 1.33
N LYS A 79 3.13 18.65 0.52
CA LYS A 79 3.52 17.77 -0.58
C LYS A 79 2.62 17.96 -1.79
N ARG A 80 3.22 18.10 -2.97
CA ARG A 80 2.51 18.15 -4.25
C ARG A 80 2.20 16.73 -4.72
N ILE A 81 0.91 16.41 -4.84
CA ILE A 81 0.43 15.07 -5.21
C ILE A 81 -0.04 14.95 -6.67
N GLY A 82 -0.26 16.07 -7.37
CA GLY A 82 -0.81 16.07 -8.73
C GLY A 82 -2.34 15.92 -8.72
N THR A 83 -2.86 14.92 -9.41
CA THR A 83 -4.30 14.66 -9.57
C THR A 83 -4.83 13.61 -8.58
N GLY A 84 -6.12 13.65 -8.27
CA GLY A 84 -6.76 12.78 -7.28
C GLY A 84 -7.98 13.42 -6.61
N TYR A 85 -8.91 12.59 -6.17
CA TYR A 85 -10.06 12.93 -5.32
C TYR A 85 -10.04 12.22 -3.97
N SER A 86 -9.14 11.25 -3.75
CA SER A 86 -9.06 10.48 -2.52
C SER A 86 -8.70 11.36 -1.32
N ALA A 87 -9.45 11.20 -0.23
CA ALA A 87 -9.07 11.75 1.06
C ALA A 87 -7.89 10.96 1.65
N PRO A 88 -6.96 11.61 2.38
CA PRO A 88 -5.94 10.90 3.13
C PRO A 88 -6.57 10.11 4.29
N SER A 89 -6.09 8.88 4.51
CA SER A 89 -6.44 8.07 5.69
C SER A 89 -5.29 8.09 6.70
N VAL A 90 -5.59 8.25 7.99
CA VAL A 90 -4.58 8.35 9.06
C VAL A 90 -4.80 7.28 10.13
N LEU A 91 -3.73 6.58 10.54
CA LEU A 91 -3.75 5.63 11.66
C LEU A 91 -2.40 5.66 12.40
N GLY A 92 -2.39 6.22 13.61
CA GLY A 92 -1.19 6.64 14.30
C GLY A 92 -0.39 7.64 13.46
N ASN A 93 0.94 7.56 13.51
CA ASN A 93 1.80 8.39 12.65
C ASN A 93 1.96 7.83 11.22
N ARG A 94 0.88 7.33 10.62
CA ARG A 94 0.85 6.85 9.22
C ARG A 94 -0.29 7.53 8.49
N LEU A 95 0.06 8.31 7.48
CA LEU A 95 -0.87 8.86 6.50
C LEU A 95 -0.77 7.99 5.24
N VAL A 96 -1.89 7.58 4.66
CA VAL A 96 -1.95 6.90 3.36
C VAL A 96 -2.75 7.77 2.41
N ILE A 97 -2.26 7.93 1.18
CA ILE A 97 -2.95 8.67 0.13
C ILE A 97 -2.88 7.93 -1.20
N HIS A 98 -3.97 7.98 -1.97
CA HIS A 98 -4.06 7.47 -3.33
C HIS A 98 -4.19 8.67 -4.27
N HIS A 99 -3.28 8.80 -5.23
CA HIS A 99 -3.17 9.98 -6.09
C HIS A 99 -2.48 9.63 -7.41
N ARG A 100 -2.31 10.61 -8.29
CA ARG A 100 -1.68 10.44 -9.60
C ARG A 100 -0.73 11.62 -9.88
N PRO A 101 0.59 11.42 -9.75
CA PRO A 101 1.60 12.43 -10.06
C PRO A 101 1.51 12.93 -11.51
N GLU A 102 1.68 14.24 -11.67
CA GLU A 102 1.72 14.91 -12.98
C GLU A 102 3.16 15.09 -13.50
N LYS A 103 4.18 14.73 -12.70
CA LYS A 103 5.61 14.91 -12.98
C LYS A 103 6.44 13.89 -12.21
N GLY A 104 7.58 13.49 -12.77
CA GLY A 104 8.58 12.66 -12.10
C GLY A 104 8.52 11.19 -12.52
N GLU A 105 9.16 10.31 -11.73
CA GLU A 105 9.30 8.87 -12.05
C GLU A 105 7.97 8.09 -12.12
N ASP A 106 6.91 8.62 -11.50
CA ASP A 106 5.56 8.07 -11.46
C ASP A 106 4.54 8.93 -12.21
N GLU A 107 5.00 9.82 -13.10
CA GLU A 107 4.12 10.55 -14.01
C GLU A 107 3.25 9.56 -14.81
N GLY A 108 1.94 9.81 -14.82
CA GLY A 108 0.97 8.96 -15.54
C GLY A 108 0.46 7.76 -14.73
N LYS A 109 1.13 7.35 -13.65
CA LYS A 109 0.72 6.23 -12.79
C LYS A 109 -0.27 6.64 -11.72
N GLU A 110 -1.10 5.70 -11.28
CA GLU A 110 -1.77 5.79 -9.98
C GLU A 110 -0.82 5.29 -8.89
N VAL A 111 -0.74 6.05 -7.80
CA VAL A 111 0.23 5.86 -6.71
C VAL A 111 -0.52 5.81 -5.39
N ILE A 112 -0.29 4.74 -4.65
CA ILE A 112 -0.70 4.59 -3.25
C ILE A 112 0.58 4.67 -2.42
N GLU A 113 0.71 5.70 -1.61
CA GLU A 113 1.88 5.89 -0.76
C GLU A 113 1.50 6.08 0.71
N CYS A 114 2.37 5.61 1.60
CA CYS A 114 2.29 5.85 3.02
C CYS A 114 3.42 6.75 3.48
N LEU A 115 3.05 7.83 4.15
CA LEU A 115 3.94 8.83 4.73
C LEU A 115 3.85 8.78 6.26
N THR A 116 4.88 9.27 6.95
CA THR A 116 4.73 9.71 8.34
C THR A 116 3.83 10.94 8.38
N ALA A 117 2.78 10.95 9.21
CA ALA A 117 1.83 12.08 9.27
C ALA A 117 2.47 13.38 9.82
N ASP A 118 3.48 13.28 10.67
CA ASP A 118 4.18 14.42 11.30
C ASP A 118 5.22 15.11 10.41
N THR A 119 5.88 14.39 9.50
CA THR A 119 6.96 14.95 8.64
C THR A 119 6.77 14.78 7.13
N GLY A 120 5.73 14.07 6.67
CA GLY A 120 5.50 13.78 5.25
C GLY A 120 6.52 12.83 4.60
N LYS A 121 7.43 12.23 5.37
CA LYS A 121 8.45 11.29 4.88
C LYS A 121 7.82 9.98 4.40
N GLU A 122 8.17 9.53 3.20
CA GLU A 122 7.76 8.24 2.65
C GLU A 122 8.23 7.05 3.51
N LEU A 123 7.31 6.12 3.77
CA LEU A 123 7.51 4.86 4.47
C LEU A 123 7.41 3.66 3.52
N TRP A 124 6.47 3.73 2.56
CA TRP A 124 6.37 2.81 1.43
C TRP A 124 5.55 3.44 0.32
N LYS A 125 5.72 2.95 -0.91
CA LYS A 125 5.01 3.37 -2.12
C LYS A 125 4.67 2.16 -2.98
N TYR A 126 3.48 2.15 -3.57
CA TYR A 126 3.05 1.24 -4.62
C TYR A 126 2.52 2.08 -5.79
N ALA A 127 2.93 1.75 -7.02
CA ALA A 127 2.56 2.50 -8.21
C ALA A 127 2.21 1.54 -9.35
N TYR A 128 1.20 1.89 -10.15
CA TYR A 128 0.78 1.13 -11.32
C TYR A 128 0.34 2.03 -12.46
N GLU A 129 0.56 1.57 -13.69
CA GLU A 129 0.15 2.30 -14.89
C GLU A 129 -1.38 2.46 -14.95
N SER A 130 -1.82 3.66 -15.33
CA SER A 130 -3.23 3.97 -15.54
C SER A 130 -3.36 4.77 -16.84
N ASP A 131 -4.27 4.38 -17.72
CA ASP A 131 -4.60 5.15 -18.93
C ASP A 131 -5.86 6.01 -18.74
N PHE A 132 -6.50 5.97 -17.56
CA PHE A 132 -7.75 6.66 -17.28
C PHE A 132 -7.69 8.14 -17.67
N ARG A 133 -8.73 8.60 -18.36
CA ARG A 133 -9.00 10.00 -18.67
C ARG A 133 -10.43 10.31 -18.29
N ASP A 134 -10.63 11.38 -17.52
CA ASP A 134 -11.97 11.85 -17.21
C ASP A 134 -12.64 12.37 -18.50
N PRO A 135 -13.77 11.80 -18.95
CA PRO A 135 -14.46 12.24 -20.16
C PRO A 135 -14.97 13.69 -20.08
N TYR A 136 -15.05 14.28 -18.89
CA TYR A 136 -15.43 15.68 -18.67
C TYR A 136 -14.22 16.62 -18.48
N GLY A 137 -13.00 16.08 -18.40
CA GLY A 137 -11.76 16.84 -18.34
C GLY A 137 -11.49 17.59 -17.03
N TYR A 138 -12.14 17.22 -15.91
CA TYR A 138 -11.91 17.86 -14.61
C TYR A 138 -10.64 17.34 -13.93
N ASN A 139 -10.47 16.02 -13.80
CA ASN A 139 -9.34 15.42 -13.08
C ASN A 139 -9.15 13.94 -13.43
N ASN A 140 -7.92 13.55 -13.79
CA ASN A 140 -7.58 12.18 -14.21
C ASN A 140 -7.11 11.27 -13.05
N GLY A 141 -7.25 11.70 -11.81
CA GLY A 141 -6.77 10.98 -10.64
C GLY A 141 -7.80 10.02 -10.03
N PRO A 142 -7.35 9.15 -9.11
CA PRO A 142 -8.18 8.16 -8.45
C PRO A 142 -9.19 8.77 -7.47
N ARG A 143 -10.11 7.95 -6.96
CA ARG A 143 -11.07 8.28 -5.90
C ARG A 143 -10.88 7.34 -4.71
#